data_AF-A0A5J6V3G2-F1
#
_entry.id   AF-A0A5J6V3G2-F1
#
_cell.length_a   1.000
_cell.length_b   1.000
_cell.length_c   1.000
_cell.angle_alpha   90.00
_cell.angle_beta   90.00
_cell.angle_gamma   90.00
#
_symmetry.space_group_name_H-M   'P 1'
#
loop_
_entity.id
_entity.type
_entity.pdbx_description
1 polymer ?
#
loop_
_entity_poly.entity_id
_entity_poly.type
_entity_poly.pdbx_seq_one_letter_code
_entity_poly.pdbx_strand_id
1 'polypeptide(L)'
;MARLGTEGVRDVTVRGAQSRAKPHTEGVTHTPRTVLITGASSGIGRATALQLADEGANLVLLARSLDVLQTVRQECEDRGAKALVTVADVRDVEALDAAFAGARTAFGVLDGVVHSAGSLAYGRFEDVPAEVFNSSIEATLIGTANVARCALREFKEAGGGSLVFLGSLLGKISTPFMSSYITAKWGVHGLVRTLQIEARSTPGIHISLVSPGGVDTPVYLQAGTYLGRHGRPPPPVDPPEKVARAVVRALDRPRRETSVGLANHVVVGGFRLSPAVYDLLVTSLMKTGGLSRGEVPNSPGNVLAPLPLGEAVHGRWGRRWTSGLSLAGSPVAAVTPGTPPGEQIVDQSPGVVTVTREVEAPSQAVWDVLADGWSYATWVVGASRVRDVDVTWPAQGAQVHHSFGLWPALINDATTVERSVEPSLLVLTARGWPLGEARVVISITPRGERACTVKIAEDASRGPGKLLPRPGRQLAIGPRNVEALRRLAFLAEGRFRNGETSA
;
A
#
# COMPACT_ATOMS: atom_id res chain seq x y z
N MET A 1 6.53 -53.56 -42.39
CA MET A 1 7.86 -54.21 -42.49
C MET A 1 8.89 -53.24 -41.92
N ALA A 2 9.15 -53.28 -40.61
CA ALA A 2 10.32 -53.93 -39.99
C ALA A 2 11.62 -53.21 -40.41
N ARG A 3 12.44 -52.64 -39.50
CA ARG A 3 12.96 -53.24 -38.26
C ARG A 3 13.30 -52.17 -37.20
N LEU A 4 13.01 -52.53 -35.95
CA LEU A 4 13.48 -51.88 -34.73
C LEU A 4 14.97 -52.19 -34.51
N GLY A 5 15.75 -51.17 -34.17
CA GLY A 5 17.16 -51.27 -33.77
C GLY A 5 17.30 -51.19 -32.25
N THR A 6 18.08 -52.11 -31.71
CA THR A 6 18.26 -52.47 -30.30
C THR A 6 19.00 -51.43 -29.46
N GLU A 7 18.64 -51.44 -28.18
CA GLU A 7 19.04 -50.56 -27.07
C GLU A 7 20.54 -50.57 -26.76
N GLY A 8 21.07 -49.38 -26.49
CA GLY A 8 22.39 -49.14 -25.91
C GLY A 8 22.34 -49.02 -24.39
N VAL A 9 23.27 -49.71 -23.76
CA VAL A 9 23.54 -49.80 -22.32
C VAL A 9 23.79 -48.43 -21.70
N ARG A 10 23.18 -48.20 -20.53
CA ARG A 10 23.36 -47.02 -19.67
C ARG A 10 24.70 -47.11 -18.95
N ASP A 11 25.46 -46.01 -18.98
CA ASP A 11 26.47 -45.75 -17.97
C ASP A 11 26.29 -44.35 -17.40
N VAL A 12 26.23 -44.28 -16.08
CA VAL A 12 25.92 -43.09 -15.28
C VAL A 12 27.25 -42.45 -14.90
N THR A 13 27.51 -41.24 -15.39
CA THR A 13 28.61 -40.43 -14.87
C THR A 13 28.12 -39.06 -14.45
N VAL A 14 28.24 -38.82 -13.14
CA VAL A 14 28.03 -37.56 -12.45
C VAL A 14 28.98 -36.51 -13.02
N ARG A 15 28.46 -35.40 -13.57
CA ARG A 15 29.23 -34.18 -13.88
C ARG A 15 28.72 -33.02 -13.06
N GLY A 16 29.66 -32.42 -12.32
CA GLY A 16 29.42 -31.36 -11.35
C GLY A 16 28.84 -30.09 -11.94
N ALA A 17 28.17 -29.34 -11.05
CA ALA A 17 27.61 -28.04 -11.31
C ALA A 17 28.71 -27.03 -11.72
N GLN A 18 28.83 -26.77 -13.02
CA GLN A 18 29.52 -25.60 -13.52
C GLN A 18 28.53 -24.43 -13.56
N SER A 19 28.92 -23.33 -12.90
CA SER A 19 28.29 -22.02 -12.95
C SER A 19 28.03 -21.61 -14.40
N ARG A 20 26.74 -21.49 -14.76
CA ARG A 20 26.32 -21.07 -16.09
C ARG A 20 26.42 -19.54 -16.16
N ALA A 21 27.57 -19.04 -16.62
CA ALA A 21 27.74 -17.64 -16.99
C ALA A 21 26.66 -17.26 -18.02
N LYS A 22 26.02 -16.10 -17.85
CA LYS A 22 25.04 -15.56 -18.81
C LYS A 22 25.74 -15.36 -20.17
N PRO A 23 25.13 -15.76 -21.29
CA PRO A 23 25.70 -15.47 -22.60
C PRO A 23 25.76 -13.96 -22.80
N HIS A 24 26.93 -13.44 -23.13
CA HIS A 24 27.06 -12.13 -23.77
C HIS A 24 26.36 -12.21 -25.13
N THR A 25 25.20 -11.58 -25.25
CA THR A 25 24.57 -11.32 -26.55
C THR A 25 25.26 -10.12 -27.18
N GLU A 26 25.93 -10.39 -28.31
CA GLU A 26 26.35 -9.38 -29.29
C GLU A 26 25.13 -8.55 -29.76
N GLY A 27 25.40 -7.29 -30.10
CA GLY A 27 24.45 -6.18 -30.09
C GLY A 27 23.29 -6.32 -31.07
N VAL A 28 22.08 -6.52 -30.52
CA VAL A 28 20.88 -5.94 -31.11
C VAL A 28 20.98 -4.44 -30.87
N THR A 29 21.14 -3.65 -31.92
CA THR A 29 20.96 -2.19 -31.84
C THR A 29 19.50 -1.95 -31.50
N HIS A 30 19.19 -1.86 -30.21
CA HIS A 30 17.85 -1.53 -29.76
C HIS A 30 17.61 -0.07 -30.12
N THR A 31 16.68 0.19 -31.05
CA THR A 31 16.28 1.55 -31.36
C THR A 31 15.77 2.19 -30.06
N PRO A 32 16.29 3.35 -29.65
CA PRO A 32 15.82 4.03 -28.45
C PRO A 32 14.33 4.32 -28.55
N ARG A 33 13.58 4.01 -27.49
CA ARG A 33 12.15 4.30 -27.43
C ARG A 33 11.93 5.81 -27.35
N THR A 34 10.99 6.35 -28.12
CA THR A 34 10.60 7.77 -28.05
C THR A 34 9.31 7.92 -27.23
N VAL A 35 9.39 8.66 -26.11
CA VAL A 35 8.26 8.82 -25.16
C VAL A 35 8.01 10.30 -24.84
N LEU A 36 6.77 10.76 -25.02
CA LEU A 36 6.31 12.06 -24.53
C LEU A 36 5.72 11.94 -23.13
N ILE A 37 6.14 12.80 -22.21
CA ILE A 37 5.70 12.80 -20.81
C ILE A 37 5.12 14.16 -20.45
N THR A 38 3.82 14.21 -20.14
CA THR A 38 3.20 15.43 -19.59
C THR A 38 3.33 15.45 -18.07
N GLY A 39 3.48 16.65 -17.49
CA GLY A 39 3.77 16.80 -16.06
C GLY A 39 5.19 16.33 -15.71
N ALA A 40 6.13 16.44 -16.65
CA ALA A 40 7.50 15.97 -16.49
C ALA A 40 8.33 16.80 -15.48
N SER A 41 7.85 17.97 -15.06
CA SER A 41 8.54 18.84 -14.09
C SER A 41 8.61 18.24 -12.68
N SER A 42 7.70 17.32 -12.33
CA SER A 42 7.45 16.97 -10.93
C SER A 42 6.97 15.54 -10.71
N GLY A 43 7.10 15.07 -9.47
CA GLY A 43 6.45 13.88 -8.94
C GLY A 43 6.69 12.63 -9.79
N ILE A 44 5.58 11.94 -10.09
CA ILE A 44 5.60 10.68 -10.85
C ILE A 44 6.03 10.90 -12.30
N GLY A 45 5.69 12.05 -12.91
CA GLY A 45 6.09 12.37 -14.29
C GLY A 45 7.60 12.48 -14.41
N ARG A 46 8.24 13.28 -13.53
CA ARG A 46 9.72 13.38 -13.46
C ARG A 46 10.36 12.04 -13.11
N ALA A 47 9.82 11.31 -12.13
CA ALA A 47 10.33 9.97 -11.78
C ALA A 47 10.27 8.98 -12.97
N THR A 48 9.24 9.09 -13.81
CA THR A 48 9.09 8.27 -15.03
C THR A 48 10.11 8.69 -16.09
N ALA A 49 10.32 10.00 -16.29
CA ALA A 49 11.34 10.52 -17.20
C ALA A 49 12.74 10.00 -16.83
N LEU A 50 13.12 10.10 -15.54
CA LEU A 50 14.41 9.62 -15.07
C LEU A 50 14.61 8.10 -15.24
N GLN A 51 13.56 7.29 -15.03
CA GLN A 51 13.65 5.84 -15.24
C GLN A 51 13.79 5.47 -16.72
N LEU A 52 13.05 6.13 -17.61
CA LEU A 52 13.21 5.93 -19.05
C LEU A 52 14.55 6.49 -19.55
N ALA A 53 15.11 7.50 -18.87
CA ALA A 53 16.43 8.02 -19.16
C ALA A 53 17.54 6.99 -18.87
N ASP A 54 17.42 6.23 -17.77
CA ASP A 54 18.32 5.12 -17.45
C ASP A 54 18.26 4.00 -18.52
N GLU A 55 17.21 3.95 -19.36
CA GLU A 55 17.07 3.03 -20.50
C GLU A 55 17.58 3.62 -21.83
N GLY A 56 18.09 4.85 -21.83
CA GLY A 56 18.60 5.54 -23.02
C GLY A 56 17.51 6.03 -23.97
N ALA A 57 16.29 6.27 -23.48
CA ALA A 57 15.15 6.70 -24.30
C ALA A 57 15.33 8.10 -24.93
N ASN A 58 14.59 8.38 -26.00
CA ASN A 58 14.34 9.74 -26.47
C ASN A 58 13.10 10.28 -25.73
N LEU A 59 13.26 11.37 -24.99
CA LEU A 59 12.22 11.91 -24.11
C LEU A 59 11.74 13.26 -24.60
N VAL A 60 10.42 13.45 -24.63
CA VAL A 60 9.80 14.76 -24.82
C VAL A 60 9.18 15.17 -23.50
N LEU A 61 9.80 16.14 -22.84
CA LEU A 61 9.47 16.58 -21.48
C LEU A 61 8.53 17.78 -21.56
N LEU A 62 7.26 17.57 -21.20
CA LEU A 62 6.21 18.57 -21.32
C LEU A 62 5.68 19.00 -19.94
N ALA A 63 5.75 20.30 -19.66
CA ALA A 63 5.15 20.96 -18.50
C ALA A 63 5.05 22.49 -18.74
N ARG A 64 4.61 23.24 -17.73
CA ARG A 64 4.44 24.71 -17.81
C ARG A 64 5.69 25.52 -17.43
N SER A 65 6.65 24.92 -16.74
CA SER A 65 7.84 25.59 -16.20
C SER A 65 9.10 25.29 -17.01
N LEU A 66 9.55 26.23 -17.83
CA LEU A 66 10.71 26.07 -18.71
C LEU A 66 12.01 25.76 -17.94
N ASP A 67 12.29 26.55 -16.91
CA ASP A 67 13.48 26.43 -16.05
C ASP A 67 13.59 25.05 -15.39
N VAL A 68 12.47 24.56 -14.84
CA VAL A 68 12.41 23.22 -14.25
C VAL A 68 12.60 22.15 -15.32
N LEU A 69 11.96 22.28 -16.48
CA LEU A 69 12.12 21.32 -17.58
C LEU A 69 13.56 21.26 -18.10
N GLN A 70 14.27 22.39 -18.18
CA GLN A 70 15.70 22.37 -18.55
C GLN A 70 16.54 21.63 -17.52
N THR A 71 16.22 21.77 -16.22
CA THR A 71 16.87 20.98 -15.17
C THR A 71 16.60 19.49 -15.33
N VAL A 72 15.33 19.10 -15.55
CA VAL A 72 14.96 17.69 -15.76
C VAL A 72 15.60 17.13 -17.03
N ARG A 73 15.70 17.93 -18.09
CA ARG A 73 16.39 17.58 -19.34
C ARG A 73 17.83 17.22 -19.04
N GLN A 74 18.58 18.08 -18.34
CA GLN A 74 19.96 17.82 -17.97
C GLN A 74 20.08 16.52 -17.15
N GLU A 75 19.22 16.32 -16.15
CA GLU A 75 19.20 15.09 -15.35
C GLU A 75 18.95 13.82 -16.18
N CYS A 76 18.14 13.92 -17.24
CA CYS A 76 17.88 12.81 -18.16
C CYS A 76 19.06 12.57 -19.11
N GLU A 77 19.67 13.64 -19.64
CA GLU A 77 20.85 13.56 -20.51
C GLU A 77 22.05 12.97 -19.76
N ASP A 78 22.25 13.35 -18.49
CA ASP A 78 23.28 12.78 -17.60
C ASP A 78 23.11 11.26 -17.37
N ARG A 79 21.88 10.75 -17.57
CA ARG A 79 21.53 9.31 -17.45
C ARG A 79 21.57 8.55 -18.77
N GLY A 80 21.86 9.24 -19.88
CA GLY A 80 22.03 8.64 -21.20
C GLY A 80 20.84 8.77 -22.16
N ALA A 81 19.78 9.50 -21.78
CA ALA A 81 18.70 9.84 -22.71
C ALA A 81 19.05 11.02 -23.62
N LYS A 82 18.28 11.16 -24.70
CA LYS A 82 18.13 12.45 -25.39
C LYS A 82 16.84 13.09 -24.94
N ALA A 83 16.82 14.38 -24.65
CA ALA A 83 15.62 15.04 -24.14
C ALA A 83 15.29 16.35 -24.89
N LEU A 84 14.05 16.45 -25.36
CA LEU A 84 13.45 17.66 -25.91
C LEU A 84 12.55 18.30 -24.85
N VAL A 85 12.76 19.58 -24.58
CA VAL A 85 11.89 20.37 -23.69
C VAL A 85 10.76 20.99 -24.50
N THR A 86 9.53 20.85 -24.00
CA THR A 86 8.36 21.52 -24.59
C THR A 86 7.52 22.18 -23.51
N VAL A 87 7.38 23.50 -23.59
CA VAL A 87 6.56 24.27 -22.66
C VAL A 87 5.15 24.35 -23.21
N ALA A 88 4.20 23.72 -22.53
CA ALA A 88 2.79 23.74 -22.92
C ALA A 88 1.88 23.51 -21.72
N ASP A 89 0.68 24.08 -21.79
CA ASP A 89 -0.44 23.72 -20.92
C ASP A 89 -1.31 22.68 -21.65
N VAL A 90 -1.67 21.59 -20.97
CA VAL A 90 -2.49 20.52 -21.57
C VAL A 90 -3.91 20.98 -21.95
N ARG A 91 -4.34 22.15 -21.47
CA ARG A 91 -5.60 22.78 -21.87
C ARG A 91 -5.54 23.38 -23.27
N ASP A 92 -4.34 23.72 -23.74
CA ASP A 92 -4.10 24.32 -25.05
C ASP A 92 -3.82 23.23 -26.09
N VAL A 93 -4.80 23.00 -26.97
CA VAL A 93 -4.72 21.96 -28.01
C VAL A 93 -3.68 22.33 -29.07
N GLU A 94 -3.54 23.60 -29.42
CA GLU A 94 -2.60 24.04 -30.46
C GLU A 94 -1.16 23.87 -29.97
N ALA A 95 -0.90 24.23 -28.70
CA ALA A 95 0.39 23.98 -28.07
C ALA A 95 0.71 22.48 -27.97
N LEU A 96 -0.29 21.63 -27.72
CA LEU A 96 -0.11 20.18 -27.75
C LEU A 96 0.19 19.67 -29.16
N ASP A 97 -0.56 20.08 -30.19
CA ASP A 97 -0.30 19.67 -31.57
C ASP A 97 1.12 20.09 -32.00
N ALA A 98 1.57 21.30 -31.63
CA ALA A 98 2.95 21.75 -31.83
C ALA A 98 3.97 20.87 -31.08
N ALA A 99 3.67 20.43 -29.86
CA ALA A 99 4.52 19.54 -29.08
C ALA A 99 4.70 18.17 -29.75
N PHE A 100 3.61 17.57 -30.26
CA PHE A 100 3.66 16.30 -30.99
C PHE A 100 4.40 16.44 -32.32
N ALA A 101 4.19 17.53 -33.07
CA ALA A 101 4.93 17.80 -34.30
C ALA A 101 6.44 18.01 -34.05
N GLY A 102 6.79 18.73 -32.97
CA GLY A 102 8.17 18.91 -32.53
C GLY A 102 8.83 17.59 -32.12
N ALA A 103 8.11 16.75 -31.37
CA ALA A 103 8.53 15.39 -31.03
C ALA A 103 8.86 14.56 -32.28
N ARG A 104 7.95 14.59 -33.26
CA ARG A 104 8.11 13.87 -34.53
C ARG A 104 9.32 14.34 -35.33
N THR A 105 9.53 15.65 -35.38
CA THR A 105 10.67 16.26 -36.07
C THR A 105 12.00 15.88 -35.42
N ALA A 106 12.05 15.87 -34.08
CA ALA A 106 13.28 15.62 -33.34
C ALA A 106 13.66 14.13 -33.27
N PHE A 107 12.68 13.24 -33.07
CA PHE A 107 12.94 11.84 -32.72
C PHE A 107 12.17 10.82 -33.58
N GLY A 108 11.36 11.27 -34.53
CA GLY A 108 10.54 10.41 -35.37
C GLY A 108 9.29 9.92 -34.64
N VAL A 109 8.90 8.67 -34.89
CA VAL A 109 7.65 8.10 -34.34
C VAL A 109 7.69 8.04 -32.82
N LEU A 110 6.57 8.41 -32.18
CA LEU A 110 6.35 8.25 -30.75
C LEU A 110 5.89 6.82 -30.44
N ASP A 111 6.68 6.07 -29.68
CA ASP A 111 6.30 4.74 -29.20
C ASP A 111 5.30 4.80 -28.03
N GLY A 112 5.32 5.90 -27.28
CA GLY A 112 4.45 6.05 -26.13
C GLY A 112 4.24 7.49 -25.65
N VAL A 113 3.13 7.66 -24.94
CA VAL A 113 2.76 8.90 -24.27
C VAL A 113 2.38 8.58 -22.82
N VAL A 114 3.00 9.27 -21.87
CA VAL A 114 2.67 9.21 -20.45
C VAL A 114 2.00 10.51 -20.04
N HIS A 115 0.72 10.44 -19.70
CA HIS A 115 -0.03 11.59 -19.22
C HIS A 115 -0.07 11.61 -17.68
N SER A 116 0.74 12.47 -17.06
CA SER A 116 0.78 12.67 -15.61
C SER A 116 0.32 14.06 -15.15
N ALA A 117 0.11 14.99 -16.07
CA ALA A 117 -0.35 16.35 -15.74
C ALA A 117 -1.72 16.34 -15.04
N GLY A 118 -1.90 17.25 -14.09
CA GLY A 118 -3.15 17.44 -13.35
C GLY A 118 -2.92 18.38 -12.18
N SER A 119 -4.00 18.94 -11.65
CA SER A 119 -3.94 19.88 -10.53
C SER A 119 -4.93 19.47 -9.45
N LEU A 120 -4.63 19.86 -8.22
CA LEU A 120 -5.35 19.46 -7.01
C LEU A 120 -5.70 20.69 -6.20
N ALA A 121 -6.90 20.70 -5.62
CA ALA A 121 -7.33 21.72 -4.66
C ALA A 121 -8.03 21.08 -3.46
N TYR A 122 -7.80 21.64 -2.28
CA TYR A 122 -8.41 21.28 -1.01
C TYR A 122 -9.34 22.39 -0.53
N GLY A 123 -10.54 22.04 -0.06
CA GLY A 123 -11.53 23.01 0.44
C GLY A 123 -12.90 22.38 0.58
N ARG A 124 -13.75 22.91 1.48
CA ARG A 124 -15.18 22.62 1.38
C ARG A 124 -15.68 23.14 0.03
N PHE A 125 -16.75 22.53 -0.51
CA PHE A 125 -17.18 22.82 -1.87
C PHE A 125 -17.48 24.31 -2.07
N GLU A 126 -18.13 24.93 -1.09
CA GLU A 126 -18.48 26.35 -1.05
C GLU A 126 -17.29 27.29 -0.77
N ASP A 127 -16.19 26.77 -0.20
CA ASP A 127 -15.01 27.57 0.14
C ASP A 127 -14.00 27.65 -1.02
N VAL A 128 -14.04 26.71 -1.98
CA VAL A 128 -13.15 26.71 -3.14
C VAL A 128 -13.69 27.70 -4.18
N PRO A 129 -12.91 28.71 -4.61
CA PRO A 129 -13.34 29.62 -5.67
C PRO A 129 -13.68 28.88 -6.95
N ALA A 130 -14.75 29.29 -7.63
CA ALA A 130 -15.23 28.66 -8.86
C ALA A 130 -14.14 28.58 -9.95
N GLU A 131 -13.32 29.62 -10.08
CA GLU A 131 -12.18 29.65 -11.02
C GLU A 131 -11.17 28.52 -10.75
N VAL A 132 -10.85 28.26 -9.49
CA VAL A 132 -9.92 27.19 -9.10
C VAL A 132 -10.55 25.82 -9.31
N PHE A 133 -11.84 25.68 -9.00
CA PHE A 133 -12.58 24.46 -9.29
C PHE A 133 -12.56 24.16 -10.81
N ASN A 134 -12.96 25.13 -11.63
CA ASN A 134 -13.05 25.00 -13.09
C ASN A 134 -11.67 24.71 -13.70
N SER A 135 -10.65 25.48 -13.34
CA SER A 135 -9.28 25.26 -13.83
C SER A 135 -8.74 23.87 -13.44
N SER A 136 -9.11 23.37 -12.26
CA SER A 136 -8.74 22.01 -11.84
C SER A 136 -9.42 20.92 -12.67
N ILE A 137 -10.70 21.09 -13.02
CA ILE A 137 -11.43 20.21 -13.95
C ILE A 137 -10.81 20.30 -15.36
N GLU A 138 -10.59 21.51 -15.87
CA GLU A 138 -10.03 21.72 -17.20
C GLU A 138 -8.65 21.09 -17.34
N ALA A 139 -7.72 21.37 -16.42
CA ALA A 139 -6.38 20.83 -16.47
C ALA A 139 -6.36 19.30 -16.35
N THR A 140 -7.18 18.73 -15.46
CA THR A 140 -7.13 17.29 -15.14
C THR A 140 -7.98 16.44 -16.08
N LEU A 141 -9.18 16.89 -16.47
CA LEU A 141 -10.10 16.12 -17.32
C LEU A 141 -10.02 16.55 -18.78
N ILE A 142 -10.23 17.83 -19.07
CA ILE A 142 -10.22 18.32 -20.46
C ILE A 142 -8.81 18.20 -21.05
N GLY A 143 -7.77 18.52 -20.27
CA GLY A 143 -6.38 18.32 -20.66
C GLY A 143 -6.02 16.85 -20.92
N THR A 144 -6.57 15.91 -20.12
CA THR A 144 -6.44 14.47 -20.41
C THR A 144 -7.05 14.14 -21.77
N ALA A 145 -8.25 14.65 -22.06
CA ALA A 145 -8.92 14.41 -23.34
C ALA A 145 -8.15 15.01 -24.52
N ASN A 146 -7.57 16.20 -24.37
CA ASN A 146 -6.76 16.85 -25.39
C ASN A 146 -5.51 16.02 -25.72
N VAL A 147 -4.75 15.61 -24.69
CA VAL A 147 -3.57 14.75 -24.87
C VAL A 147 -3.95 13.42 -25.51
N ALA A 148 -5.09 12.83 -25.12
CA ALA A 148 -5.59 11.60 -25.73
C ALA A 148 -5.87 11.77 -27.24
N ARG A 149 -6.49 12.89 -27.64
CA ARG A 149 -6.77 13.16 -29.06
C ARG A 149 -5.48 13.26 -29.89
N CYS A 150 -4.50 14.04 -29.43
CA CYS A 150 -3.22 14.18 -30.12
C CYS A 150 -2.48 12.84 -30.19
N ALA A 151 -2.37 12.11 -29.07
CA ALA A 151 -1.70 10.81 -29.02
C ALA A 151 -2.37 9.76 -29.92
N LEU A 152 -3.71 9.70 -29.96
CA LEU A 152 -4.42 8.75 -30.81
C LEU A 152 -4.31 9.08 -32.30
N ARG A 153 -4.21 10.36 -32.67
CA ARG A 153 -3.91 10.76 -34.06
C ARG A 153 -2.50 10.32 -34.45
N GLU A 154 -1.51 10.62 -33.60
CA GLU A 154 -0.12 10.20 -33.78
C GLU A 154 0.00 8.69 -33.96
N PHE A 155 -0.57 7.90 -33.05
CA PHE A 155 -0.46 6.44 -33.09
C PHE A 155 -1.19 5.81 -34.29
N LYS A 156 -2.27 6.43 -34.78
CA LYS A 156 -2.93 5.98 -36.02
C LYS A 156 -2.05 6.19 -37.23
N GLU A 157 -1.35 7.32 -37.32
CA GLU A 157 -0.42 7.62 -38.41
C GLU A 157 0.85 6.77 -38.33
N ALA A 158 1.34 6.52 -37.12
CA ALA A 158 2.53 5.71 -36.85
C ALA A 158 2.30 4.19 -36.95
N GLY A 159 1.04 3.73 -36.96
CA GLY A 159 0.68 2.31 -36.98
C GLY A 159 0.69 1.62 -35.61
N GLY A 160 0.79 2.37 -34.51
CA GLY A 160 0.71 1.85 -33.14
C GLY A 160 1.31 2.78 -32.10
N GLY A 161 1.15 2.42 -30.83
CA GLY A 161 1.74 3.14 -29.70
C GLY A 161 1.03 2.87 -28.38
N SER A 162 1.68 3.25 -27.26
CA SER A 162 1.15 3.03 -25.91
C SER A 162 0.84 4.35 -25.19
N LEU A 163 -0.43 4.56 -24.84
CA LEU A 163 -0.90 5.69 -24.04
C LEU A 163 -1.11 5.25 -22.58
N VAL A 164 -0.34 5.83 -21.66
CA VAL A 164 -0.46 5.55 -20.22
C VAL A 164 -0.96 6.78 -19.48
N PHE A 165 -2.11 6.64 -18.83
CA PHE A 165 -2.68 7.69 -17.99
C PHE A 165 -2.38 7.42 -16.52
N LEU A 166 -2.04 8.49 -15.78
CA LEU A 166 -2.02 8.45 -14.32
C LEU A 166 -3.42 8.71 -13.77
N GLY A 167 -4.03 7.62 -13.32
CA GLY A 167 -5.27 7.62 -12.56
C GLY A 167 -5.04 8.01 -11.10
N SER A 168 -5.95 7.56 -10.24
CA SER A 168 -5.87 7.73 -8.79
C SER A 168 -6.87 6.77 -8.14
N LEU A 169 -6.60 6.35 -6.90
CA LEU A 169 -7.63 5.75 -6.04
C LEU A 169 -8.89 6.64 -5.98
N LEU A 170 -8.72 7.96 -5.97
CA LEU A 170 -9.81 8.94 -5.95
C LEU A 170 -10.58 9.06 -7.27
N GLY A 171 -10.23 8.28 -8.31
CA GLY A 171 -11.07 8.08 -9.49
C GLY A 171 -12.13 6.99 -9.34
N LYS A 172 -12.22 6.39 -8.14
CA LYS A 172 -13.11 5.24 -7.84
C LYS A 172 -13.87 5.35 -6.53
N ILE A 173 -13.47 6.28 -5.67
CA ILE A 173 -14.07 6.57 -4.37
C ILE A 173 -14.19 8.09 -4.22
N SER A 174 -14.92 8.54 -3.20
CA SER A 174 -15.07 9.95 -2.87
C SER A 174 -14.60 10.24 -1.45
N THR A 175 -13.97 11.38 -1.23
CA THR A 175 -13.57 11.87 0.09
C THR A 175 -13.96 13.34 0.21
N PRO A 176 -14.22 13.86 1.42
CA PRO A 176 -14.49 15.28 1.58
C PRO A 176 -13.27 16.12 1.22
N PHE A 177 -13.54 17.39 0.98
CA PHE A 177 -12.57 18.46 0.75
C PHE A 177 -11.77 18.42 -0.56
N MET A 178 -12.06 17.51 -1.48
CA MET A 178 -11.31 17.34 -2.74
C MET A 178 -12.25 17.28 -3.96
N SER A 179 -13.33 18.06 -3.93
CA SER A 179 -14.44 17.98 -4.89
C SER A 179 -13.99 18.10 -6.35
N SER A 180 -13.18 19.10 -6.70
CA SER A 180 -12.70 19.31 -8.08
C SER A 180 -11.88 18.12 -8.58
N TYR A 181 -10.92 17.66 -7.78
CA TYR A 181 -10.02 16.58 -8.15
C TYR A 181 -10.73 15.23 -8.28
N ILE A 182 -11.62 14.89 -7.35
CA ILE A 182 -12.42 13.67 -7.42
C ILE A 182 -13.30 13.70 -8.66
N THR A 183 -14.01 14.79 -8.89
CA THR A 183 -14.89 14.95 -10.06
C THR A 183 -14.10 14.75 -11.36
N ALA A 184 -12.94 15.41 -11.49
CA ALA A 184 -12.06 15.24 -12.64
C ALA A 184 -11.55 13.80 -12.79
N LYS A 185 -11.06 13.16 -11.71
CA LYS A 185 -10.48 11.81 -11.79
C LYS A 185 -11.51 10.71 -12.03
N TRP A 186 -12.76 10.89 -11.59
CA TRP A 186 -13.87 10.03 -12.02
C TRP A 186 -14.16 10.21 -13.52
N GLY A 187 -14.17 11.46 -14.01
CA GLY A 187 -14.29 11.76 -15.44
C GLY A 187 -13.17 11.13 -16.28
N VAL A 188 -11.92 11.24 -15.82
CA VAL A 188 -10.74 10.62 -16.46
C VAL A 188 -10.89 9.11 -16.49
N HIS A 189 -11.32 8.49 -15.39
CA HIS A 189 -11.54 7.05 -15.35
C HIS A 189 -12.63 6.62 -16.35
N GLY A 190 -13.73 7.36 -16.45
CA GLY A 190 -14.77 7.13 -17.48
C GLY A 190 -14.22 7.27 -18.90
N LEU A 191 -13.54 8.36 -19.19
CA LEU A 191 -12.91 8.64 -20.49
C LEU A 191 -11.95 7.51 -20.90
N VAL A 192 -11.01 7.15 -20.03
CA VAL A 192 -10.02 6.10 -20.34
C VAL A 192 -10.69 4.75 -20.56
N ARG A 193 -11.75 4.44 -19.81
CA ARG A 193 -12.52 3.20 -20.02
C ARG A 193 -13.22 3.18 -21.39
N THR A 194 -13.76 4.30 -21.83
CA THR A 194 -14.34 4.44 -23.18
C THR A 194 -13.26 4.25 -24.24
N LEU A 195 -12.14 4.97 -24.14
CA LEU A 195 -11.04 4.85 -25.11
C LEU A 195 -10.48 3.42 -25.19
N GLN A 196 -10.38 2.71 -24.06
CA GLN A 196 -9.97 1.30 -24.05
C GLN A 196 -10.92 0.35 -24.77
N ILE A 197 -12.22 0.68 -24.81
CA ILE A 197 -13.21 -0.11 -25.54
C ILE A 197 -13.07 0.19 -27.04
N GLU A 198 -12.97 1.47 -27.39
CA GLU A 198 -12.79 1.92 -28.78
C GLU A 198 -11.47 1.41 -29.39
N ALA A 199 -10.36 1.44 -28.66
CA ALA A 199 -9.05 0.98 -29.12
C ALA A 199 -9.02 -0.52 -29.50
N ARG A 200 -10.02 -1.32 -29.09
CA ARG A 200 -10.12 -2.74 -29.50
C ARG A 200 -10.29 -2.91 -31.01
N SER A 201 -10.81 -1.90 -31.71
CA SER A 201 -10.96 -1.92 -33.16
C SER A 201 -9.71 -1.42 -33.90
N THR A 202 -8.68 -0.93 -33.20
CA THR A 202 -7.46 -0.38 -33.80
C THR A 202 -6.22 -1.14 -33.30
N PRO A 203 -5.78 -2.20 -34.01
CA PRO A 203 -4.60 -2.98 -33.65
C PRO A 203 -3.36 -2.10 -33.44
N GLY A 204 -2.49 -2.46 -32.49
CA GLY A 204 -1.25 -1.74 -32.20
C GLY A 204 -1.40 -0.52 -31.28
N ILE A 205 -2.61 -0.04 -31.01
CA ILE A 205 -2.86 1.04 -30.04
C ILE A 205 -3.22 0.45 -28.68
N HIS A 206 -2.47 0.83 -27.66
CA HIS A 206 -2.68 0.34 -26.30
C HIS A 206 -2.94 1.50 -25.33
N ILE A 207 -3.94 1.32 -24.46
CA ILE A 207 -4.34 2.33 -23.49
C ILE A 207 -4.35 1.74 -22.09
N SER A 208 -3.47 2.24 -21.23
CA SER A 208 -3.26 1.76 -19.87
C SER A 208 -3.61 2.84 -18.84
N LEU A 209 -4.22 2.43 -17.73
CA LEU A 209 -4.46 3.29 -16.57
C LEU A 209 -3.63 2.82 -15.38
N VAL A 210 -2.78 3.67 -14.83
CA VAL A 210 -2.03 3.39 -13.60
C VAL A 210 -2.66 4.18 -12.45
N SER A 211 -3.25 3.47 -11.49
CA SER A 211 -4.05 4.05 -10.39
C SER A 211 -3.33 3.88 -9.05
N PRO A 212 -2.49 4.85 -8.63
CA PRO A 212 -1.83 4.82 -7.33
C PRO A 212 -2.74 5.22 -6.16
N GLY A 213 -2.35 4.81 -4.95
CA GLY A 213 -2.88 5.31 -3.68
C GLY A 213 -2.16 6.59 -3.22
N GLY A 214 -1.76 6.67 -1.95
CA GLY A 214 -0.91 7.76 -1.45
C GLY A 214 0.52 7.65 -1.97
N VAL A 215 1.06 8.74 -2.53
CA VAL A 215 2.43 8.78 -3.10
C VAL A 215 3.20 9.95 -2.52
N ASP A 216 4.47 9.80 -2.22
CA ASP A 216 5.31 10.88 -1.71
C ASP A 216 5.76 11.84 -2.83
N THR A 217 4.86 12.74 -3.27
CA THR A 217 5.15 13.77 -4.28
C THR A 217 4.83 15.18 -3.77
N PRO A 218 5.37 16.24 -4.41
CA PRO A 218 5.04 17.63 -4.05
C PRO A 218 3.58 18.03 -4.24
N VAL A 219 2.75 17.21 -4.90
CA VAL A 219 1.37 17.57 -5.31
C VAL A 219 0.52 18.08 -4.15
N TYR A 220 0.70 17.55 -2.94
CA TYR A 220 -0.06 17.96 -1.76
C TYR A 220 0.37 19.31 -1.19
N LEU A 221 1.64 19.71 -1.38
CA LEU A 221 2.16 21.02 -0.97
C LEU A 221 1.82 22.10 -1.97
N GLN A 222 1.85 21.72 -3.24
CA GLN A 222 1.56 22.64 -4.33
C GLN A 222 0.07 22.76 -4.64
N ALA A 223 -0.78 21.90 -4.08
CA ALA A 223 -2.23 21.98 -4.26
C ALA A 223 -2.78 23.33 -3.79
N GLY A 224 -3.84 23.80 -4.45
CA GLY A 224 -4.67 24.85 -3.89
C GLY A 224 -5.24 24.42 -2.53
N THR A 225 -5.35 25.35 -1.59
CA THR A 225 -5.91 25.07 -0.27
C THR A 225 -6.79 26.21 0.22
N TYR A 226 -7.97 25.84 0.71
CA TYR A 226 -9.00 26.71 1.26
C TYR A 226 -9.53 26.17 2.60
N LEU A 227 -8.78 25.25 3.22
CA LEU A 227 -9.05 24.71 4.56
C LEU A 227 -8.11 25.28 5.63
N GLY A 228 -7.24 26.22 5.25
CA GLY A 228 -6.14 26.66 6.10
C GLY A 228 -5.06 25.60 6.34
N ARG A 229 -5.02 24.48 5.60
CA ARG A 229 -4.11 23.34 5.82
C ARG A 229 -3.68 22.71 4.50
N HIS A 230 -2.44 22.25 4.38
CA HIS A 230 -2.05 21.42 3.23
C HIS A 230 -2.64 20.01 3.31
N GLY A 231 -2.82 19.40 2.14
CA GLY A 231 -3.06 17.97 2.04
C GLY A 231 -1.86 17.13 2.49
N ARG A 232 -2.10 15.84 2.68
CA ARG A 232 -1.08 14.83 2.96
C ARG A 232 -1.45 13.52 2.26
N PRO A 233 -0.47 12.75 1.74
CA PRO A 233 -0.75 11.40 1.24
C PRO A 233 -1.26 10.50 2.38
N PRO A 234 -2.40 9.81 2.20
CA PRO A 234 -2.87 8.83 3.17
C PRO A 234 -1.92 7.63 3.19
N PRO A 235 -1.68 7.01 4.36
CA PRO A 235 -0.93 5.77 4.43
C PRO A 235 -1.67 4.59 3.77
N PRO A 236 -0.94 3.59 3.25
CA PRO A 236 0.52 3.57 3.07
C PRO A 236 0.98 4.54 1.97
N VAL A 237 2.14 5.19 2.19
CA VAL A 237 2.71 6.16 1.24
C VAL A 237 3.78 5.47 0.41
N ASP A 238 3.55 5.36 -0.89
CA ASP A 238 4.48 4.77 -1.84
C ASP A 238 5.48 5.81 -2.39
N PRO A 239 6.73 5.42 -2.69
CA PRO A 239 7.67 6.32 -3.34
C PRO A 239 7.27 6.51 -4.83
N PRO A 240 7.48 7.71 -5.43
CA PRO A 240 7.16 7.99 -6.83
C PRO A 240 7.76 6.98 -7.80
N GLU A 241 8.96 6.47 -7.52
CA GLU A 241 9.68 5.51 -8.35
C GLU A 241 8.90 4.19 -8.47
N LYS A 242 8.13 3.81 -7.45
CA LYS A 242 7.29 2.61 -7.51
C LYS A 242 6.17 2.77 -8.52
N VAL A 243 5.58 3.95 -8.59
CA VAL A 243 4.53 4.25 -9.57
C VAL A 243 5.14 4.40 -10.96
N ALA A 244 6.27 5.11 -11.09
CA ALA A 244 7.02 5.22 -12.33
C ALA A 244 7.39 3.83 -12.91
N ARG A 245 7.85 2.88 -12.09
CA ARG A 245 8.09 1.49 -12.53
C ARG A 245 6.83 0.81 -13.07
N ALA A 246 5.66 1.10 -12.49
CA ALA A 246 4.40 0.57 -13.00
C ALA A 246 4.00 1.23 -14.33
N VAL A 247 4.31 2.51 -14.52
CA VAL A 247 4.12 3.26 -15.78
C VAL A 247 5.04 2.70 -16.87
N VAL A 248 6.34 2.59 -16.62
CA VAL A 248 7.32 2.01 -17.58
C VAL A 248 6.91 0.58 -17.97
N ARG A 249 6.55 -0.25 -16.98
CA ARG A 249 6.03 -1.59 -17.26
C ARG A 249 4.75 -1.59 -18.08
N ALA A 250 3.88 -0.57 -17.94
CA ALA A 250 2.67 -0.45 -18.73
C ALA A 250 2.96 0.04 -20.17
N LEU A 251 4.08 0.71 -20.42
CA LEU A 251 4.60 0.95 -21.77
C LEU A 251 5.12 -0.35 -22.40
N ASP A 252 5.85 -1.19 -21.63
CA ASP A 252 6.41 -2.45 -22.14
C ASP A 252 5.38 -3.57 -22.33
N ARG A 253 4.46 -3.67 -21.37
CA ARG A 253 3.47 -4.74 -21.26
C ARG A 253 2.12 -4.12 -20.95
N PRO A 254 1.43 -3.58 -21.98
CA PRO A 254 0.22 -2.83 -21.78
C PRO A 254 -0.85 -3.61 -21.02
N ARG A 255 -1.44 -2.94 -20.03
CA ARG A 255 -2.53 -3.49 -19.22
C ARG A 255 -3.59 -2.42 -19.07
N ARG A 256 -4.86 -2.81 -19.28
CA ARG A 256 -6.00 -1.89 -19.13
C ARG A 256 -5.94 -1.12 -17.82
N GLU A 257 -5.66 -1.80 -16.72
CA GLU A 257 -5.49 -1.11 -15.45
C GLU A 257 -4.45 -1.78 -14.57
N THR A 258 -3.64 -0.96 -13.90
CA THR A 258 -2.72 -1.36 -12.84
C THR A 258 -2.96 -0.50 -11.61
N SER A 259 -3.42 -1.11 -10.51
CA SER A 259 -3.45 -0.41 -9.23
C SER A 259 -2.11 -0.55 -8.50
N VAL A 260 -1.58 0.55 -7.98
CA VAL A 260 -0.34 0.57 -7.20
C VAL A 260 -0.71 0.74 -5.71
N GLY A 261 -0.70 -0.38 -4.98
CA GLY A 261 -1.04 -0.47 -3.57
C GLY A 261 -2.21 -1.42 -3.30
N LEU A 262 -2.00 -2.47 -2.48
CA LEU A 262 -3.04 -3.46 -2.16
C LEU A 262 -4.21 -2.85 -1.38
N ALA A 263 -3.92 -1.85 -0.53
CA ALA A 263 -4.93 -1.13 0.24
C ALA A 263 -6.00 -0.49 -0.65
N ASN A 264 -5.67 -0.11 -1.89
CA ASN A 264 -6.62 0.48 -2.83
C ASN A 264 -7.82 -0.44 -3.10
N HIS A 265 -7.58 -1.75 -3.24
CA HIS A 265 -8.65 -2.71 -3.51
C HIS A 265 -9.61 -2.83 -2.31
N VAL A 266 -9.07 -2.79 -1.09
CA VAL A 266 -9.86 -2.83 0.15
C VAL A 266 -10.72 -1.57 0.28
N VAL A 267 -10.12 -0.38 0.07
CA VAL A 267 -10.85 0.89 0.18
C VAL A 267 -11.94 1.01 -0.89
N VAL A 268 -11.66 0.63 -2.14
CA VAL A 268 -12.67 0.59 -3.21
C VAL A 268 -13.78 -0.40 -2.88
N GLY A 269 -13.43 -1.57 -2.31
CA GLY A 269 -14.40 -2.55 -1.85
C GLY A 269 -15.32 -1.98 -0.76
N GLY A 270 -14.75 -1.34 0.27
CA GLY A 270 -15.52 -0.70 1.34
C GLY A 270 -16.45 0.39 0.84
N PHE A 271 -15.97 1.26 -0.06
CA PHE A 271 -16.78 2.29 -0.70
C PHE A 271 -17.99 1.72 -1.45
N ARG A 272 -17.84 0.58 -2.13
CA ARG A 272 -18.89 -0.03 -2.95
C ARG A 272 -19.84 -0.94 -2.17
N LEU A 273 -19.32 -1.69 -1.21
CA LEU A 273 -20.05 -2.76 -0.53
C LEU A 273 -20.64 -2.29 0.81
N SER A 274 -20.14 -1.19 1.38
CA SER A 274 -20.60 -0.68 2.67
C SER A 274 -20.56 0.86 2.72
N PRO A 275 -21.31 1.55 1.84
CA PRO A 275 -21.24 3.00 1.69
C PRO A 275 -21.53 3.74 3.00
N ALA A 276 -22.52 3.29 3.80
CA ALA A 276 -22.83 3.94 5.08
C ALA A 276 -21.66 3.91 6.08
N VAL A 277 -20.94 2.79 6.16
CA VAL A 277 -19.75 2.66 7.03
C VAL A 277 -18.60 3.50 6.48
N TYR A 278 -18.42 3.49 5.16
CA TYR A 278 -17.41 4.31 4.50
C TYR A 278 -17.66 5.80 4.77
N ASP A 279 -18.88 6.29 4.57
CA ASP A 279 -19.25 7.70 4.75
C ASP A 279 -19.08 8.16 6.20
N LEU A 280 -19.41 7.28 7.16
CA LEU A 280 -19.18 7.51 8.60
C LEU A 280 -17.69 7.72 8.92
N LEU A 281 -16.80 6.95 8.29
CA LEU A 281 -15.37 6.93 8.62
C LEU A 281 -14.55 7.95 7.82
N VAL A 282 -14.87 8.15 6.54
CA VAL A 282 -14.02 8.87 5.58
C VAL A 282 -13.74 10.31 6.01
N THR A 283 -14.72 10.99 6.61
CA THR A 283 -14.55 12.37 7.08
C THR A 283 -13.54 12.47 8.22
N SER A 284 -13.65 11.57 9.21
CA SER A 284 -12.71 11.52 10.34
C SER A 284 -11.31 11.11 9.89
N LEU A 285 -11.20 10.15 8.98
CA LEU A 285 -9.92 9.72 8.39
C LEU A 285 -9.25 10.86 7.61
N MET A 286 -10.01 11.64 6.83
CA MET A 286 -9.46 12.79 6.12
C MET A 286 -8.96 13.88 7.08
N LYS A 287 -9.71 14.21 8.13
CA LYS A 287 -9.31 15.23 9.12
C LYS A 287 -8.05 14.82 9.90
N THR A 288 -7.87 13.54 10.17
CA THR A 288 -6.77 13.02 11.01
C THR A 288 -5.54 12.56 10.22
N GLY A 289 -5.72 12.05 9.00
CA GLY A 289 -4.66 11.47 8.18
C GLY A 289 -4.45 12.09 6.80
N GLY A 290 -5.47 12.74 6.23
CA GLY A 290 -5.43 13.34 4.88
C GLY A 290 -5.03 14.82 4.84
N LEU A 291 -5.01 15.49 5.99
CA LEU A 291 -4.64 16.90 6.13
C LEU A 291 -3.45 17.05 7.09
N SER A 292 -2.60 18.03 6.81
CA SER A 292 -1.51 18.42 7.69
C SER A 292 -2.03 19.17 8.94
N ARG A 293 -1.21 19.22 10.00
CA ARG A 293 -1.55 19.94 11.23
C ARG A 293 -1.20 21.43 11.18
N GLY A 294 -0.28 21.83 10.31
CA GLY A 294 0.18 23.21 10.20
C GLY A 294 -0.84 24.07 9.46
N GLU A 295 -1.05 25.29 9.96
CA GLU A 295 -1.88 26.28 9.31
C GLU A 295 -1.14 26.93 8.15
N VAL A 296 -1.84 27.13 7.04
CA VAL A 296 -1.33 27.84 5.87
C VAL A 296 -2.40 28.76 5.30
N PRO A 297 -2.03 29.93 4.75
CA PRO A 297 -2.98 30.82 4.11
C PRO A 297 -3.71 30.14 2.94
N ASN A 298 -4.94 30.59 2.70
CA ASN A 298 -5.67 30.16 1.51
C ASN A 298 -4.91 30.58 0.25
N SER A 299 -4.81 29.68 -0.72
CA SER A 299 -4.04 29.90 -1.94
C SER A 299 -4.55 29.02 -3.07
N PRO A 300 -4.55 29.49 -4.33
CA PRO A 300 -4.83 28.64 -5.48
C PRO A 300 -3.74 27.59 -5.73
N GLY A 301 -2.60 27.67 -5.01
CA GLY A 301 -1.47 26.77 -5.21
C GLY A 301 -0.98 26.84 -6.65
N ASN A 302 -0.70 25.67 -7.25
CA ASN A 302 -0.26 25.56 -8.63
C ASN A 302 -1.40 25.39 -9.66
N VAL A 303 -2.66 25.55 -9.24
CA VAL A 303 -3.83 25.31 -10.11
C VAL A 303 -3.86 26.34 -11.23
N LEU A 304 -3.75 27.63 -10.91
CA LEU A 304 -3.86 28.72 -11.88
C LEU A 304 -2.53 29.02 -12.59
N ALA A 305 -1.42 28.99 -11.86
CA ALA A 305 -0.08 29.25 -12.38
C ALA A 305 0.91 28.21 -11.82
N PRO A 306 1.99 27.87 -12.54
CA PRO A 306 3.01 26.96 -12.02
C PRO A 306 3.75 27.55 -10.81
N LEU A 307 4.26 26.68 -9.93
CA LEU A 307 5.12 27.04 -8.79
C LEU A 307 6.49 26.35 -8.89
N PRO A 308 7.42 26.85 -9.73
CA PRO A 308 8.68 26.18 -10.05
C PRO A 308 9.51 25.73 -8.83
N LEU A 309 9.58 26.57 -7.79
CA LEU A 309 10.35 26.28 -6.57
C LEU A 309 9.87 25.06 -5.79
N GLY A 310 8.61 24.64 -5.99
CA GLY A 310 8.06 23.46 -5.34
C GLY A 310 8.26 22.16 -6.13
N GLU A 311 8.80 22.24 -7.35
CA GLU A 311 8.86 21.10 -8.26
C GLU A 311 10.03 20.17 -7.92
N ALA A 312 9.71 18.91 -7.67
CA ALA A 312 10.67 17.88 -7.28
C ALA A 312 10.11 16.49 -7.57
N VAL A 313 10.97 15.47 -7.57
CA VAL A 313 10.51 14.07 -7.65
C VAL A 313 9.73 13.69 -6.38
N HIS A 314 10.30 14.00 -5.22
CA HIS A 314 9.75 13.65 -3.92
C HIS A 314 9.04 14.81 -3.24
N GLY A 315 8.01 14.48 -2.46
CA GLY A 315 7.46 15.41 -1.49
C GLY A 315 8.31 15.49 -0.22
N ARG A 316 7.68 15.88 0.89
CA ARG A 316 8.33 15.93 2.21
C ARG A 316 8.03 14.71 3.09
N TRP A 317 7.33 13.71 2.55
CA TRP A 317 6.82 12.59 3.34
C TRP A 317 7.78 11.41 3.38
N GLY A 318 8.69 11.30 2.40
CA GLY A 318 9.87 10.41 2.34
C GLY A 318 9.64 8.97 2.81
N ARG A 319 10.74 8.27 3.11
CA ARG A 319 10.68 7.17 4.10
C ARG A 319 10.43 7.69 5.53
N ARG A 320 10.03 8.96 5.69
CA ARG A 320 9.82 9.63 6.98
C ARG A 320 8.49 9.27 7.66
N TRP A 321 7.69 8.37 7.09
CA TRP A 321 6.73 7.60 7.89
C TRP A 321 7.42 6.72 8.95
N THR A 322 8.69 6.34 8.74
CA THR A 322 9.54 5.79 9.81
C THR A 322 10.15 6.87 10.71
N SER A 323 10.15 8.14 10.28
CA SER A 323 10.78 9.25 11.00
C SER A 323 9.81 10.12 11.83
N GLY A 324 8.50 9.85 11.75
CA GLY A 324 7.59 10.10 12.88
C GLY A 324 7.89 9.21 14.09
N LEU A 325 8.90 8.34 13.99
CA LEU A 325 9.50 7.49 15.01
C LEU A 325 11.04 7.67 15.11
N SER A 326 11.61 8.78 14.60
CA SER A 326 13.06 9.06 14.72
C SER A 326 13.31 10.43 15.34
N LEU A 327 13.45 10.48 16.67
CA LEU A 327 14.22 11.51 17.36
C LEU A 327 15.71 11.26 17.06
N ALA A 328 16.37 12.19 16.37
CA ALA A 328 17.83 12.21 16.31
C ALA A 328 18.35 12.72 17.66
N GLY A 329 18.67 11.79 18.55
CA GLY A 329 19.71 11.95 19.55
C GLY A 329 20.92 11.14 19.12
N SER A 330 22.12 11.73 19.15
CA SER A 330 23.39 11.01 19.23
C SER A 330 23.29 9.87 20.26
N PRO A 331 24.03 8.76 20.09
CA PRO A 331 23.60 7.42 20.52
C PRO A 331 23.21 7.39 21.99
N VAL A 332 21.90 7.46 22.21
CA VAL A 332 21.21 7.17 23.45
C VAL A 332 20.01 6.32 23.03
N ALA A 333 19.91 5.15 23.68
CA ALA A 333 18.95 4.07 23.49
C ALA A 333 17.63 4.44 22.79
N ALA A 334 17.28 3.67 21.77
CA ALA A 334 15.98 3.74 21.10
C ALA A 334 14.85 3.47 22.10
N VAL A 335 14.14 4.54 22.49
CA VAL A 335 12.87 4.48 23.23
C VAL A 335 11.78 4.02 22.26
N THR A 336 11.38 2.78 22.45
CA THR A 336 10.18 2.11 21.94
C THR A 336 8.94 2.84 22.46
N PRO A 337 7.84 3.00 21.70
CA PRO A 337 6.56 3.36 22.31
C PRO A 337 6.24 2.26 23.32
N GLY A 338 6.20 2.64 24.60
CA GLY A 338 6.33 1.75 25.73
C GLY A 338 5.44 0.52 25.64
N THR A 339 6.03 -0.59 25.22
CA THR A 339 5.84 -1.83 25.94
C THR A 339 6.25 -1.51 27.39
N PRO A 340 5.35 -1.61 28.39
CA PRO A 340 5.80 -1.52 29.78
C PRO A 340 6.95 -2.52 29.97
N PRO A 341 7.97 -2.18 30.78
CA PRO A 341 9.17 -2.99 30.91
C PRO A 341 8.77 -4.43 31.24
N GLY A 342 9.02 -5.36 30.30
CA GLY A 342 8.66 -6.76 30.45
C GLY A 342 8.26 -7.54 29.20
N GLU A 343 7.90 -6.93 28.07
CA GLU A 343 7.31 -7.69 26.94
C GLU A 343 8.14 -7.68 25.64
N GLN A 344 8.46 -8.87 25.13
CA GLN A 344 9.34 -9.14 23.99
C GLN A 344 8.67 -10.09 22.99
N ILE A 345 8.66 -9.73 21.71
CA ILE A 345 8.31 -10.64 20.60
C ILE A 345 9.59 -11.40 20.23
N VAL A 346 9.69 -12.67 20.61
CA VAL A 346 10.88 -13.49 20.36
C VAL A 346 10.54 -14.55 19.32
N ASP A 347 11.00 -14.36 18.08
CA ASP A 347 10.91 -15.40 17.04
C ASP A 347 11.99 -16.46 17.28
N GLN A 348 11.60 -17.59 17.89
CA GLN A 348 12.45 -18.78 17.95
C GLN A 348 11.64 -20.05 17.65
N SER A 349 11.28 -20.22 16.37
CA SER A 349 11.18 -21.48 15.60
C SER A 349 10.47 -21.18 14.28
N PRO A 350 10.85 -21.79 13.13
CA PRO A 350 10.31 -21.41 11.83
C PRO A 350 8.80 -21.72 11.72
N GLY A 351 7.95 -20.71 11.96
CA GLY A 351 6.51 -20.74 11.67
C GLY A 351 5.57 -20.28 12.78
N VAL A 352 6.02 -20.12 14.02
CA VAL A 352 5.14 -19.86 15.19
C VAL A 352 5.33 -18.43 15.71
N VAL A 353 4.25 -17.64 15.77
CA VAL A 353 4.31 -16.28 16.33
C VAL A 353 4.34 -16.39 17.85
N THR A 354 5.44 -15.95 18.44
CA THR A 354 5.66 -15.99 19.89
C THR A 354 5.74 -14.57 20.46
N VAL A 355 4.93 -14.31 21.49
CA VAL A 355 4.98 -13.09 22.29
C VAL A 355 5.21 -13.47 23.74
N THR A 356 6.07 -12.73 24.43
CA THR A 356 6.45 -12.97 25.83
C THR A 356 6.24 -11.70 26.64
N ARG A 357 5.80 -11.82 27.89
CA ARG A 357 5.55 -10.70 28.81
C ARG A 357 5.92 -11.09 30.25
N GLU A 358 6.67 -10.23 30.95
CA GLU A 358 6.83 -10.28 32.40
C GLU A 358 5.54 -9.81 33.09
N VAL A 359 5.18 -10.50 34.17
CA VAL A 359 3.98 -10.25 34.98
C VAL A 359 4.41 -10.13 36.43
N GLU A 360 3.98 -9.06 37.10
CA GLU A 360 4.27 -8.80 38.52
C GLU A 360 3.33 -9.59 39.45
N ALA A 361 3.23 -10.90 39.22
CA ALA A 361 2.48 -11.84 40.03
C ALA A 361 3.12 -13.23 40.01
N PRO A 362 2.94 -14.07 41.05
CA PRO A 362 3.37 -15.46 41.04
C PRO A 362 2.73 -16.23 39.87
N SER A 363 3.38 -17.31 39.41
CA SER A 363 2.85 -18.15 38.33
C SER A 363 1.45 -18.68 38.62
N GLN A 364 1.13 -18.96 39.89
CA GLN A 364 -0.19 -19.40 40.30
C GLN A 364 -1.28 -18.35 40.04
N ALA A 365 -1.01 -17.06 40.27
CA ALA A 365 -1.99 -16.01 40.01
C ALA A 365 -2.34 -15.88 38.51
N VAL A 366 -1.36 -16.12 37.63
CA VAL A 366 -1.62 -16.19 36.19
C VAL A 366 -2.42 -17.45 35.85
N TRP A 367 -2.07 -18.59 36.45
CA TRP A 367 -2.79 -19.84 36.26
C TRP A 367 -4.25 -19.74 36.70
N ASP A 368 -4.55 -19.11 37.84
CA ASP A 368 -5.92 -18.94 38.35
C ASP A 368 -6.80 -18.14 37.38
N VAL A 369 -6.24 -17.20 36.62
CA VAL A 369 -6.97 -16.51 35.54
C VAL A 369 -7.21 -17.43 34.35
N LEU A 370 -6.22 -18.23 33.95
CA LEU A 370 -6.36 -19.19 32.86
C LEU A 370 -7.34 -20.33 33.19
N ALA A 371 -7.35 -20.76 34.45
CA ALA A 371 -8.24 -21.78 35.00
C ALA A 371 -9.67 -21.26 35.21
N ASP A 372 -9.88 -19.94 35.25
CA ASP A 372 -11.21 -19.35 35.20
C ASP A 372 -11.67 -19.17 33.75
N GLY A 373 -12.38 -20.18 33.23
CA GLY A 373 -12.92 -20.18 31.87
C GLY A 373 -13.93 -19.05 31.59
N TRP A 374 -14.56 -18.47 32.61
CA TRP A 374 -15.47 -17.32 32.43
C TRP A 374 -14.72 -16.03 32.17
N SER A 375 -13.46 -15.93 32.60
CA SER A 375 -12.58 -14.80 32.28
C SER A 375 -12.07 -14.80 30.84
N TYR A 376 -12.28 -15.90 30.10
CA TYR A 376 -11.71 -16.12 28.76
C TYR A 376 -11.95 -14.95 27.80
N ALA A 377 -13.20 -14.45 27.71
CA ALA A 377 -13.53 -13.33 26.83
C ALA A 377 -12.91 -11.99 27.26
N THR A 378 -12.50 -11.88 28.53
CA THR A 378 -11.87 -10.67 29.07
C THR A 378 -10.45 -10.52 28.55
N TRP A 379 -9.68 -11.61 28.49
CA TRP A 379 -8.28 -11.56 28.05
C TRP A 379 -8.07 -12.01 26.60
N VAL A 380 -8.91 -12.87 26.04
CA VAL A 380 -8.79 -13.29 24.63
C VAL A 380 -9.34 -12.22 23.70
N VAL A 381 -8.45 -11.57 22.98
CA VAL A 381 -8.80 -10.52 22.02
C VAL A 381 -9.70 -11.08 20.92
N GLY A 382 -10.84 -10.43 20.71
CA GLY A 382 -11.85 -10.79 19.70
C GLY A 382 -13.01 -11.61 20.25
N ALA A 383 -12.83 -12.33 21.36
CA ALA A 383 -13.93 -13.01 22.03
C ALA A 383 -14.83 -11.95 22.69
N SER A 384 -16.14 -12.04 22.43
CA SER A 384 -17.11 -11.02 22.85
C SER A 384 -17.86 -11.42 24.11
N ARG A 385 -18.14 -12.72 24.28
CA ARG A 385 -18.75 -13.27 25.51
C ARG A 385 -18.47 -14.77 25.65
N VAL A 386 -18.41 -15.24 26.89
CA VAL A 386 -18.48 -16.66 27.24
C VAL A 386 -19.96 -17.04 27.40
N ARG A 387 -20.35 -18.17 26.83
CA ARG A 387 -21.71 -18.71 26.88
C ARG A 387 -21.82 -19.89 27.83
N ASP A 388 -20.76 -20.70 27.91
CA ASP A 388 -20.69 -21.88 28.76
C ASP A 388 -19.23 -22.31 28.97
N VAL A 389 -18.95 -23.01 30.07
CA VAL A 389 -17.63 -23.52 30.45
C VAL A 389 -17.81 -24.91 31.04
N ASP A 390 -17.08 -25.90 30.51
CA ASP A 390 -17.11 -27.26 31.05
C ASP A 390 -16.69 -27.28 32.53
N VAL A 391 -17.38 -28.07 33.34
CA VAL A 391 -17.12 -28.22 34.79
C VAL A 391 -15.67 -28.67 35.08
N THR A 392 -15.05 -29.37 34.14
CA THR A 392 -13.68 -29.89 34.27
C THR A 392 -12.61 -28.92 33.77
N TRP A 393 -12.97 -27.71 33.32
CA TRP A 393 -12.01 -26.72 32.84
C TRP A 393 -10.99 -26.35 33.93
N PRO A 394 -9.67 -26.23 33.62
CA PRO A 394 -9.00 -26.38 32.32
C PRO A 394 -8.35 -27.77 32.12
N ALA A 395 -8.97 -28.87 32.55
CA ALA A 395 -8.44 -30.21 32.32
C ALA A 395 -8.38 -30.55 30.83
N GLN A 396 -7.50 -31.49 30.46
CA GLN A 396 -7.38 -31.96 29.07
C GLN A 396 -8.74 -32.45 28.53
N GLY A 397 -9.15 -31.93 27.38
CA GLY A 397 -10.43 -32.23 26.74
C GLY A 397 -11.57 -31.27 27.09
N ALA A 398 -11.45 -30.48 28.16
CA ALA A 398 -12.45 -29.49 28.55
C ALA A 398 -12.58 -28.36 27.52
N GLN A 399 -13.76 -27.75 27.44
CA GLN A 399 -14.08 -26.69 26.49
C GLN A 399 -14.60 -25.42 27.15
N VAL A 400 -14.33 -24.30 26.49
CA VAL A 400 -15.00 -23.02 26.72
C VAL A 400 -15.76 -22.63 25.46
N HIS A 401 -17.06 -22.38 25.62
CA HIS A 401 -17.97 -21.99 24.56
C HIS A 401 -18.12 -20.47 24.54
N HIS A 402 -17.73 -19.81 23.46
CA HIS A 402 -17.76 -18.35 23.36
C HIS A 402 -18.41 -17.90 22.05
N SER A 403 -18.47 -16.58 21.86
CA SER A 403 -18.85 -15.95 20.60
C SER A 403 -17.81 -14.90 20.19
N PHE A 404 -17.56 -14.74 18.90
CA PHE A 404 -16.73 -13.69 18.32
C PHE A 404 -17.55 -12.71 17.47
N GLY A 405 -17.13 -11.45 17.41
CA GLY A 405 -17.69 -10.44 16.50
C GLY A 405 -18.38 -9.27 17.21
N LEU A 406 -18.90 -8.33 16.42
CA LEU A 406 -19.64 -7.17 16.93
C LEU A 406 -21.14 -7.49 16.89
N TRP A 407 -21.86 -7.19 17.97
CA TRP A 407 -23.32 -7.30 17.98
C TRP A 407 -23.92 -6.41 16.86
N PRO A 408 -24.90 -6.90 16.08
CA PRO A 408 -25.65 -8.14 16.23
C PRO A 408 -25.07 -9.38 15.51
N ALA A 409 -23.96 -9.25 14.78
CA ALA A 409 -23.37 -10.31 13.95
C ALA A 409 -22.35 -11.18 14.72
N LEU A 410 -22.81 -11.85 15.79
CA LEU A 410 -21.98 -12.75 16.59
C LEU A 410 -21.94 -14.17 15.99
N ILE A 411 -20.75 -14.77 15.97
CA ILE A 411 -20.55 -16.16 15.55
C ILE A 411 -20.19 -16.98 16.80
N ASN A 412 -20.91 -18.09 17.02
CA ASN A 412 -20.65 -18.98 18.13
C ASN A 412 -19.50 -19.94 17.80
N ASP A 413 -18.59 -20.11 18.75
CA ASP A 413 -17.45 -21.01 18.61
C ASP A 413 -17.07 -21.67 19.95
N ALA A 414 -16.08 -22.56 19.93
CA ALA A 414 -15.56 -23.25 21.10
C ALA A 414 -14.04 -23.44 21.03
N THR A 415 -13.38 -23.34 22.20
CA THR A 415 -11.95 -23.63 22.37
C THR A 415 -11.79 -24.85 23.26
N THR A 416 -10.95 -25.80 22.85
CA THR A 416 -10.70 -27.05 23.58
C THR A 416 -9.29 -27.07 24.18
N VAL A 417 -9.16 -27.57 25.40
CA VAL A 417 -7.85 -27.83 26.03
C VAL A 417 -7.22 -29.09 25.45
N GLU A 418 -6.05 -28.94 24.81
CA GLU A 418 -5.24 -30.07 24.34
C GLU A 418 -4.33 -30.62 25.46
N ARG A 419 -3.73 -29.72 26.25
CA ARG A 419 -2.84 -30.08 27.35
C ARG A 419 -2.90 -29.01 28.44
N SER A 420 -2.85 -29.44 29.70
CA SER A 420 -2.90 -28.58 30.87
C SER A 420 -1.92 -29.09 31.92
N VAL A 421 -1.01 -28.24 32.38
CA VAL A 421 -0.02 -28.54 33.43
C VAL A 421 0.07 -27.32 34.34
N GLU A 422 -0.60 -27.37 35.47
CA GLU A 422 -0.58 -26.30 36.47
C GLU A 422 0.80 -26.13 37.13
N PRO A 423 1.27 -24.90 37.40
CA PRO A 423 0.81 -23.60 36.91
C PRO A 423 1.62 -23.14 35.67
N SER A 424 2.13 -24.07 34.86
CA SER A 424 3.25 -23.84 33.94
C SER A 424 2.89 -23.86 32.44
N LEU A 425 1.83 -24.56 32.03
CA LEU A 425 1.52 -24.75 30.61
C LEU A 425 0.04 -25.00 30.35
N LEU A 426 -0.53 -24.25 29.40
CA LEU A 426 -1.85 -24.50 28.83
C LEU A 426 -1.76 -24.49 27.31
N VAL A 427 -2.25 -25.55 26.66
CA VAL A 427 -2.30 -25.69 25.21
C VAL A 427 -3.76 -25.78 24.77
N LEU A 428 -4.17 -24.87 23.89
CA LEU A 428 -5.54 -24.73 23.42
C LEU A 428 -5.62 -24.94 21.92
N THR A 429 -6.71 -25.56 21.47
CA THR A 429 -7.12 -25.57 20.06
C THR A 429 -8.37 -24.69 19.93
N ALA A 430 -8.21 -23.53 19.29
CA ALA A 430 -9.30 -22.63 18.96
C ALA A 430 -9.85 -22.99 17.58
N ARG A 431 -11.12 -23.39 17.52
CA ARG A 431 -11.88 -23.39 16.27
C ARG A 431 -12.28 -21.94 16.02
N GLY A 432 -12.15 -21.48 14.78
CA GLY A 432 -12.31 -20.07 14.41
C GLY A 432 -12.99 -19.97 13.06
N TRP A 433 -14.21 -20.51 12.92
CA TRP A 433 -14.93 -20.51 11.65
C TRP A 433 -15.36 -19.07 11.28
N PRO A 434 -15.12 -18.59 10.04
CA PRO A 434 -14.67 -19.30 8.83
C PRO A 434 -13.15 -19.30 8.56
N LEU A 435 -12.33 -18.79 9.47
CA LEU A 435 -10.88 -18.59 9.28
C LEU A 435 -10.02 -19.86 9.46
N GLY A 436 -10.51 -20.85 10.22
CA GLY A 436 -9.84 -22.14 10.43
C GLY A 436 -9.61 -22.49 11.90
N GLU A 437 -8.70 -23.42 12.17
CA GLU A 437 -8.28 -23.83 13.51
C GLU A 437 -6.89 -23.28 13.82
N ALA A 438 -6.68 -22.82 15.06
CA ALA A 438 -5.40 -22.34 15.56
C ALA A 438 -5.01 -23.06 16.85
N ARG A 439 -3.74 -23.39 16.98
CA ARG A 439 -3.16 -23.98 18.18
C ARG A 439 -2.41 -22.90 18.95
N VAL A 440 -2.82 -22.65 20.19
CA VAL A 440 -2.27 -21.62 21.08
C VAL A 440 -1.58 -22.32 22.25
N VAL A 441 -0.32 -21.99 22.48
CA VAL A 441 0.51 -22.52 23.57
C VAL A 441 0.82 -21.38 24.52
N ILE A 442 0.36 -21.47 25.75
CA ILE A 442 0.62 -20.50 26.82
C ILE A 442 1.55 -21.18 27.83
N SER A 443 2.72 -20.60 28.05
CA SER A 443 3.72 -21.11 29.00
C SER A 443 4.04 -20.05 30.04
N ILE A 444 4.17 -20.47 31.31
CA ILE A 444 4.45 -19.60 32.45
C ILE A 444 5.73 -20.10 33.09
N THR A 445 6.72 -19.21 33.22
CA THR A 445 8.01 -19.51 33.83
C THR A 445 8.18 -18.63 35.08
N PRO A 446 8.32 -19.20 36.29
CA PRO A 446 8.46 -18.41 37.50
C PRO A 446 9.76 -17.59 37.51
N ARG A 447 9.69 -16.37 38.06
CA ARG A 447 10.80 -15.43 38.23
C ARG A 447 10.81 -14.95 39.69
N GLY A 448 11.24 -15.84 40.58
CA GLY A 448 11.15 -15.62 42.02
C GLY A 448 9.72 -15.80 42.56
N GLU A 449 9.47 -15.35 43.78
CA GLU A 449 8.20 -15.61 44.49
C GLU A 449 7.05 -14.69 44.06
N ARG A 450 7.35 -13.55 43.44
CA ARG A 450 6.35 -12.49 43.16
C ARG A 450 6.27 -12.07 41.69
N ALA A 451 6.95 -12.76 40.79
CA ALA A 451 6.91 -12.46 39.36
C ALA A 451 7.03 -13.72 38.53
N CYS A 452 6.56 -13.65 37.29
CA CYS A 452 6.73 -14.71 36.30
C CYS A 452 6.76 -14.15 34.88
N THR A 453 7.30 -14.94 33.96
CA THR A 453 7.32 -14.66 32.53
C THR A 453 6.24 -15.51 31.86
N VAL A 454 5.30 -14.89 31.13
CA VAL A 454 4.24 -15.57 30.38
C VAL A 454 4.50 -15.44 28.89
N LYS A 455 4.43 -16.55 28.16
CA LYS A 455 4.67 -16.62 26.72
C LYS A 455 3.48 -17.26 26.01
N ILE A 456 2.96 -16.59 24.98
CA ILE A 456 1.94 -17.11 24.07
C ILE A 456 2.58 -17.38 22.71
N ALA A 457 2.42 -18.60 22.21
CA ALA A 457 2.86 -19.03 20.90
C ALA A 457 1.67 -19.59 20.11
N GLU A 458 1.39 -19.04 18.93
CA GLU A 458 0.22 -19.41 18.11
C GLU A 458 0.61 -19.79 16.69
N ASP A 459 0.02 -20.88 16.18
CA ASP A 459 0.11 -21.30 14.78
C ASP A 459 -1.24 -21.80 14.24
N ALA A 460 -1.50 -21.55 12.96
CA ALA A 460 -2.71 -22.01 12.27
C ALA A 460 -2.59 -23.50 11.93
N SER A 461 -3.40 -24.34 12.56
CA SER A 461 -3.35 -25.80 12.43
C SER A 461 -4.16 -26.31 11.21
N ARG A 462 -5.34 -25.74 10.89
CA ARG A 462 -6.20 -26.13 9.73
C ARG A 462 -7.02 -24.97 9.16
N GLY A 463 -7.51 -25.05 7.92
CA GLY A 463 -8.46 -24.09 7.32
C GLY A 463 -7.88 -23.02 6.37
N PRO A 464 -8.73 -22.13 5.79
CA PRO A 464 -8.34 -21.18 4.75
C PRO A 464 -7.30 -20.13 5.21
N GLY A 465 -7.13 -19.92 6.52
CA GLY A 465 -6.01 -19.14 7.08
C GLY A 465 -4.62 -19.67 6.70
N LYS A 466 -4.50 -20.95 6.31
CA LYS A 466 -3.26 -21.51 5.74
C LYS A 466 -2.94 -21.00 4.32
N LEU A 467 -3.94 -20.54 3.57
CA LEU A 467 -3.79 -20.00 2.22
C LEU A 467 -3.22 -18.57 2.21
N LEU A 468 -3.27 -17.86 3.35
CA LEU A 468 -2.66 -16.54 3.50
C LEU A 468 -1.12 -16.67 3.52
N PRO A 469 -0.39 -15.88 2.71
CA PRO A 469 1.08 -15.85 2.76
C PRO A 469 1.58 -15.48 4.16
N ARG A 470 2.66 -16.13 4.60
CA ARG A 470 3.26 -16.00 5.96
C ARG A 470 3.32 -14.58 6.53
N PRO A 471 3.83 -13.56 5.82
CA PRO A 471 3.89 -12.20 6.37
C PRO A 471 2.50 -11.61 6.65
N GLY A 472 1.47 -11.97 5.88
CA GLY A 472 0.09 -11.53 6.12
C GLY A 472 -0.53 -12.19 7.35
N ARG A 473 -0.17 -13.43 7.67
CA ARG A 473 -0.66 -14.14 8.87
C ARG A 473 -0.02 -13.57 10.14
N GLN A 474 1.28 -13.25 10.08
CA GLN A 474 2.03 -12.68 11.21
C GLN A 474 1.53 -11.27 11.60
N LEU A 475 1.12 -10.45 10.63
CA LEU A 475 0.58 -9.10 10.87
C LEU A 475 -0.78 -9.11 11.59
N ALA A 476 -1.53 -10.21 11.56
CA ALA A 476 -2.81 -10.35 12.25
C ALA A 476 -2.68 -10.97 13.66
N ILE A 477 -1.75 -11.93 13.84
CA ILE A 477 -1.60 -12.70 15.09
C ILE A 477 -0.76 -11.97 16.13
N GLY A 478 0.36 -11.35 15.74
CA GLY A 478 1.31 -10.72 16.67
C GLY A 478 0.68 -9.65 17.56
N PRO A 479 0.02 -8.62 16.99
CA PRO A 479 -0.64 -7.57 17.79
C PRO A 479 -1.74 -8.11 18.70
N ARG A 480 -2.47 -9.14 18.26
CA ARG A 480 -3.54 -9.79 19.03
C ARG A 480 -2.97 -10.47 20.28
N ASN A 481 -1.85 -11.18 20.14
CA ASN A 481 -1.23 -11.92 21.24
C ASN A 481 -0.55 -11.01 22.25
N VAL A 482 0.02 -9.87 21.81
CA VAL A 482 0.49 -8.80 22.71
C VAL A 482 -0.65 -8.26 23.57
N GLU A 483 -1.77 -7.91 22.96
CA GLU A 483 -2.91 -7.38 23.71
C GLU A 483 -3.55 -8.45 24.62
N ALA A 484 -3.58 -9.72 24.19
CA ALA A 484 -4.08 -10.82 25.03
C ALA A 484 -3.21 -11.03 26.28
N LEU A 485 -1.88 -11.03 26.14
CA LEU A 485 -0.95 -11.11 27.26
C LEU A 485 -1.09 -9.93 28.22
N ARG A 486 -1.27 -8.72 27.69
CA ARG A 486 -1.48 -7.53 28.52
C ARG A 486 -2.73 -7.64 29.39
N ARG A 487 -3.86 -8.07 28.82
CA ARG A 487 -5.11 -8.25 29.57
C ARG A 487 -5.01 -9.37 30.60
N LEU A 488 -4.37 -10.48 30.24
CA LEU A 488 -4.10 -11.58 31.15
C LEU A 488 -3.25 -11.11 32.35
N ALA A 489 -2.20 -10.33 32.09
CA ALA A 489 -1.35 -9.76 33.14
C ALA A 489 -2.14 -8.84 34.08
N PHE A 490 -2.97 -7.94 33.55
CA PHE A 490 -3.79 -7.05 34.38
C PHE A 490 -4.76 -7.79 35.30
N LEU A 491 -5.36 -8.88 34.82
CA LEU A 491 -6.23 -9.73 35.64
C LEU A 491 -5.43 -10.43 36.75
N ALA A 492 -4.28 -11.00 36.42
CA ALA A 492 -3.44 -11.73 37.38
C ALA A 492 -2.84 -10.81 38.46
N GLU A 493 -2.26 -9.68 38.04
CA GLU A 493 -1.70 -8.65 38.95
C GLU A 493 -2.80 -8.00 39.80
N GLY A 494 -4.00 -7.81 39.24
CA GLY A 494 -5.17 -7.34 39.97
C GLY A 494 -5.57 -8.30 41.09
N ARG A 495 -5.80 -9.57 40.77
CA ARG A 495 -6.17 -10.61 41.74
C ARG A 495 -5.09 -10.80 42.82
N PHE A 496 -3.82 -10.79 42.43
CA PHE A 496 -2.70 -10.91 43.37
C PHE A 496 -2.63 -9.75 44.36
N ARG A 497 -2.79 -8.50 43.89
CA ARG A 497 -2.81 -7.32 44.78
C ARG A 497 -3.98 -7.33 45.77
N ASN A 498 -5.11 -7.91 45.36
CA ASN A 498 -6.31 -7.99 46.18
C ASN A 498 -6.35 -9.20 47.13
N GLY A 499 -5.35 -10.09 47.08
CA GLY A 499 -5.30 -11.29 47.92
C GLY A 499 -6.31 -12.38 47.53
N GLU A 500 -6.83 -12.34 46.30
CA GLU A 500 -7.82 -13.28 45.78
C GLU A 500 -7.17 -14.55 45.20
N THR A 501 -5.86 -14.71 45.35
CA THR A 501 -5.12 -15.88 44.88
C THR A 501 -5.25 -17.00 45.90
N SER A 502 -5.61 -18.21 45.46
CA SER A 502 -5.70 -19.36 46.37
C SER A 502 -4.31 -19.74 46.86
N ALA A 503 -4.16 -19.94 48.17
CA ALA A 503 -2.92 -20.35 48.82
C ALA A 503 -2.50 -21.78 48.46
#